data_AF-A0A0B6XTG2-F1
#
_entry.id   AF-A0A0B6XTG2-F1
#
_cell.length_a   1.000
_cell.length_b   1.000
_cell.length_c   1.000
_cell.angle_alpha   90.00
_cell.angle_beta   90.00
_cell.angle_gamma   90.00
#
_symmetry.space_group_name_H-M   'P 1'
#
loop_
_entity.id
_entity.type
_entity.pdbx_description
1 polymer ?
#
loop_
_entity_poly.entity_id
_entity_poly.type
_entity_poly.pdbx_seq_one_letter_code
_entity_poly.pdbx_strand_id
1 'polypeptide(L)' 'GVVILMGTYLAIQTRKVTFPELNDSKWIALCIYNVVVLGPVGVVVVMATEDKPKINYALEAGMLILTT' A
#
# COMPACT_ATOMS: atom_id res chain seq x y z
N GLY A 1 -4.32 -8.56 -5.68
CA GLY A 1 -3.14 -8.47 -6.56
C GLY A 1 -3.41 -7.67 -7.82
N VAL A 2 -4.13 -8.24 -8.79
CA VAL A 2 -4.32 -7.65 -10.14
C VAL A 2 -4.85 -6.20 -10.12
N VAL A 3 -5.83 -5.90 -9.27
CA VAL A 3 -6.40 -4.54 -9.14
C VAL A 3 -5.36 -3.53 -8.69
N ILE A 4 -4.50 -3.90 -7.74
CA ILE A 4 -3.43 -3.02 -7.25
C ILE A 4 -2.40 -2.79 -8.35
N LEU A 5 -2.01 -3.82 -9.11
CA LEU A 5 -1.08 -3.67 -10.24
C LEU A 5 -1.64 -2.71 -11.30
N MET A 6 -2.92 -2.82 -11.63
CA MET A 6 -3.60 -1.88 -12.54
C MET A 6 -3.64 -0.46 -11.96
N GLY A 7 -3.96 -0.30 -10.68
CA GLY A 7 -3.95 1.00 -9.99
C GLY A 7 -2.57 1.65 -9.97
N THR A 8 -1.52 0.88 -9.71
CA THR A 8 -0.13 1.35 -9.75
C THR A 8 0.27 1.78 -11.16
N TYR A 9 -0.10 1.00 -12.18
CA TYR A 9 0.15 1.37 -13.57
C TYR A 9 -0.50 2.71 -13.92
N LEU A 10 -1.77 2.89 -13.57
CA LEU A 10 -2.48 4.16 -13.78
C LEU A 10 -1.84 5.32 -13.02
N ALA A 11 -1.46 5.12 -11.75
CA ALA A 11 -0.83 6.15 -10.92
C ALA A 11 0.52 6.61 -11.48
N ILE A 12 1.31 5.70 -12.05
CA ILE A 12 2.58 6.03 -12.70
C ILE A 12 2.33 6.85 -13.97
N GLN A 13 1.36 6.45 -14.79
CA GLN A 13 1.05 7.13 -16.05
C GLN A 13 0.51 8.55 -15.81
N THR A 14 -0.23 8.78 -14.74
CA THR A 14 -0.80 10.09 -14.40
C THR A 14 0.14 10.99 -13.58
N ARG A 15 1.27 10.48 -13.07
CA ARG A 15 2.19 11.25 -12.21
C ARG A 15 2.72 12.54 -12.83
N LYS A 16 2.91 12.57 -14.16
CA LYS A 16 3.45 13.72 -14.89
C LYS A 16 2.39 14.67 -15.43
N VAL A 17 1.12 14.32 -15.29
CA VAL A 17 0.01 15.07 -15.86
C VAL A 17 -0.67 15.85 -14.74
N THR A 18 -0.61 17.17 -14.82
CA THR A 18 -1.21 18.06 -13.81
C THR A 18 -2.37 18.82 -14.45
N PHE A 19 -3.60 18.37 -14.17
CA PHE A 19 -4.81 19.12 -14.46
C PHE A 19 -5.33 19.74 -13.16
N PRO A 20 -5.69 21.04 -13.12
CA PRO A 20 -6.22 21.68 -11.91
C PRO A 20 -7.55 21.08 -11.45
N GLU A 21 -8.33 20.51 -12.38
CA GLU A 21 -9.57 19.77 -12.10
C GLU A 21 -9.32 18.41 -11.43
N LEU A 22 -8.10 17.89 -11.57
CA LEU A 22 -7.65 16.60 -11.02
C LEU A 22 -6.55 16.80 -9.97
N ASN A 23 -6.71 17.84 -9.14
CA ASN A 23 -5.80 18.21 -8.05
C ASN A 23 -5.56 17.07 -7.03
N ASP A 24 -6.41 16.05 -7.02
CA ASP A 24 -6.33 14.90 -6.11
C ASP A 24 -5.44 13.74 -6.62
N SER A 25 -5.07 13.77 -7.91
CA SER A 25 -4.29 12.71 -8.57
C SER A 25 -2.96 12.38 -7.87
N LYS A 26 -2.31 13.37 -7.24
CA LYS A 26 -1.07 13.16 -6.49
C LYS A 26 -1.28 12.45 -5.15
N TRP A 27 -2.36 12.76 -4.45
CA TRP A 27 -2.66 12.14 -3.15
C TRP A 27 -3.07 10.69 -3.36
N ILE A 28 -3.91 10.42 -4.36
CA ILE A 28 -4.28 9.06 -4.77
C ILE A 28 -3.03 8.25 -5.13
N ALA A 29 -2.10 8.82 -5.90
CA ALA A 29 -0.85 8.14 -6.23
C ALA A 29 -0.03 7.80 -4.98
N LEU A 30 0.09 8.74 -4.02
CA LEU A 30 0.79 8.52 -2.76
C LEU A 30 0.16 7.38 -1.94
N CYS A 31 -1.17 7.32 -1.85
CA CYS A 31 -1.89 6.24 -1.18
C CYS A 31 -1.62 4.89 -1.84
N ILE A 32 -1.67 4.82 -3.18
CA ILE A 32 -1.36 3.59 -3.93
C ILE A 32 0.08 3.15 -3.66
N TYR A 33 1.05 4.08 -3.63
CA TYR A 33 2.43 3.74 -3.27
C TYR A 33 2.55 3.16 -1.86
N ASN A 34 1.82 3.71 -0.89
CA ASN A 34 1.85 3.21 0.50
C ASN A 34 1.37 1.75 0.57
N VAL A 35 0.22 1.46 -0.04
CA VAL A 35 -0.37 0.09 -0.04
C VAL A 35 0.52 -0.90 -0.81
N VAL A 36 1.09 -0.48 -1.95
CA VAL A 36 1.94 -1.33 -2.80
C VAL A 36 3.24 -1.72 -2.09
N VAL A 37 3.79 -0.84 -1.26
CA VAL A 37 5.04 -1.08 -0.52
C VAL A 37 4.76 -1.83 0.79
N LEU A 38 3.81 -1.37 1.60
CA LEU A 38 3.53 -1.95 2.91
C LEU A 38 2.82 -3.31 2.82
N GLY A 39 1.99 -3.53 1.81
CA GLY A 39 1.25 -4.79 1.65
C GLY A 39 2.15 -6.04 1.56
N PRO A 40 3.08 -6.12 0.59
CA PRO A 40 3.99 -7.27 0.46
C PRO A 40 4.91 -7.41 1.68
N VAL A 41 5.39 -6.29 2.22
CA VAL A 41 6.23 -6.30 3.44
C VAL A 41 5.46 -6.89 4.62
N GLY A 42 4.19 -6.51 4.80
CA GLY A 42 3.33 -7.05 5.86
C GLY A 42 3.15 -8.56 5.72
N VAL A 43 2.91 -9.06 4.51
CA VAL A 43 2.78 -10.50 4.24
C VAL A 43 4.07 -11.25 4.62
N VAL A 44 5.24 -10.76 4.21
CA VAL A 44 6.52 -11.40 4.54
C VAL A 44 6.77 -11.40 6.05
N VAL A 45 6.46 -10.30 6.74
CA VAL A 45 6.65 -10.16 8.19
C VAL A 45 5.73 -11.10 8.97
N VAL A 46 4.47 -11.23 8.56
CA VAL A 46 3.49 -12.14 9.16
C VAL A 46 3.93 -13.61 8.98
N MET A 47 4.36 -13.98 7.77
CA MET A 47 4.89 -15.32 7.49
C MET A 47 6.17 -15.63 8.29
N ALA A 48 7.05 -14.64 8.47
CA ALA A 48 8.29 -14.81 9.24
C ALA A 48 8.06 -14.90 10.77
N THR A 49 6.87 -14.54 11.26
CA THR A 49 6.56 -14.46 12.71
C THR A 49 5.45 -15.44 13.13
N GLU A 50 5.17 -16.46 12.32
CA GLU A 50 4.13 -17.46 12.59
C GLU A 50 4.31 -18.19 13.93
N ASP A 51 5.55 -18.40 14.37
CA ASP A 51 5.88 -19.09 15.63
C ASP A 51 5.42 -18.34 16.90
N LYS A 52 5.13 -17.04 16.81
CA LYS A 52 4.81 -16.19 17.97
C LYS A 52 3.49 -15.44 17.74
N PRO A 53 2.33 -16.06 18.08
CA PRO A 53 1.03 -15.51 17.71
C PRO A 53 0.77 -14.11 18.26
N LYS A 54 1.18 -13.82 19.51
CA LYS A 54 1.01 -12.48 20.12
C LYS A 54 1.73 -11.37 19.35
N ILE A 55 2.94 -11.65 18.85
CA ILE A 55 3.74 -10.70 18.10
C ILE A 55 3.16 -10.57 16.69
N ASN A 56 2.75 -11.68 16.09
CA ASN A 56 2.13 -11.69 14.77
C ASN A 56 0.88 -10.80 14.72
N TYR A 57 -0.04 -10.97 15.67
CA TYR A 57 -1.24 -10.11 15.77
C TYR A 57 -0.90 -8.62 15.94
N ALA A 58 0.11 -8.29 16.75
CA ALA A 58 0.52 -6.89 16.94
C ALA A 58 1.12 -6.28 15.67
N LEU A 59 1.92 -7.07 14.92
CA LEU A 59 2.53 -6.64 13.66
C LEU A 59 1.48 -6.50 12.55
N GLU A 60 0.55 -7.44 12.44
CA GLU A 60 -0.55 -7.37 11.48
C GLU A 60 -1.42 -6.12 11.72
N ALA A 61 -1.83 -5.90 12.97
CA ALA A 61 -2.61 -4.71 13.36
C ALA A 61 -1.84 -3.41 13.09
N GLY A 62 -0.54 -3.37 13.43
CA GLY A 62 0.30 -2.20 13.16
C GLY A 62 0.44 -1.90 11.68
N MET A 63 0.67 -2.92 10.84
CA MET A 63 0.76 -2.77 9.39
C MET A 63 -0.56 -2.34 8.76
N LEU A 64 -1.70 -2.81 9.26
CA LEU A 64 -3.03 -2.37 8.82
C LEU A 64 -3.26 -0.89 9.13
N ILE A 65 -2.94 -0.46 10.35
CA ILE A 65 -3.09 0.95 10.76
C ILE A 65 -2.19 1.88 9.94
N LEU A 66 -0.96 1.46 9.61
CA LEU A 66 -0.04 2.27 8.80
C LEU A 66 -0.44 2.36 7.32
N THR A 67 -1.26 1.41 6.84
CA THR A 67 -1.70 1.36 5.45
C THR A 67 -3.01 2.12 5.22
N THR A 68 -3.83 2.30 6.27
CA THR A 68 -5.05 3.13 6.30
C THR A 68 -4.72 4.61 6.47
#